data_AF-A0A524HUR5-F1
#
_entry.id   AF-A0A524HUR5-F1
#
_cell.length_a   1.000
_cell.length_b   1.000
_cell.length_c   1.000
_cell.angle_alpha   90.00
_cell.angle_beta   90.00
_cell.angle_gamma   90.00
#
_symmetry.space_group_name_H-M   'P 1'
#
loop_
_entity.id
_entity.type
_entity.pdbx_description
1 polymer ?
#
loop_
_entity_poly.entity_id
_entity_poly.type
_entity_poly.pdbx_seq_one_letter_code
_entity_poly.pdbx_strand_id
1 'polypeptide(L)'
;MTAARSWIADRVGRAPAELRDQILRDTEDISATAYLQDALAGAGLAALERALAAPADRATALDLLAADALITLALLAQAEVRPEELGRFAGTLVLVHSAQA
;
A
#
# COMPACT_ATOMS: atom_id res chain seq x y z
N MET A 1 19.81 2.80 1.15
CA MET A 1 18.46 2.25 0.90
C MET A 1 18.03 1.53 2.18
N THR A 2 16.84 1.85 2.74
CA THR A 2 16.35 1.22 3.99
C THR A 2 15.94 -0.23 3.75
N ALA A 3 15.86 -1.03 4.83
CA ALA A 3 15.38 -2.42 4.74
C ALA A 3 13.95 -2.50 4.18
N ALA A 4 13.07 -1.58 4.60
CA ALA A 4 11.72 -1.44 4.06
C ALA A 4 11.74 -1.16 2.54
N ARG A 5 12.54 -0.19 2.08
CA ARG A 5 12.64 0.14 0.65
C ARG A 5 13.17 -1.03 -0.19
N SER A 6 14.12 -1.79 0.34
CA SER A 6 14.60 -3.02 -0.32
C SER A 6 13.53 -4.11 -0.39
N TRP A 7 12.77 -4.31 0.69
CA TRP A 7 11.68 -5.29 0.77
C TRP A 7 10.57 -4.98 -0.24
N ILE A 8 10.20 -3.70 -0.36
CA ILE A 8 9.19 -3.22 -1.32
C ILE A 8 9.71 -3.43 -2.74
N ALA A 9 10.91 -2.94 -3.06
CA ALA A 9 11.50 -3.01 -4.40
C ALA A 9 11.60 -4.44 -4.95
N ASP A 10 11.93 -5.42 -4.09
CA ASP A 10 11.98 -6.84 -4.45
C ASP A 10 10.59 -7.36 -4.87
N ARG A 11 9.54 -7.00 -4.12
CA ARG A 11 8.17 -7.47 -4.34
C ARG A 11 7.47 -6.80 -5.52
N VAL A 12 7.82 -5.56 -5.86
CA VAL A 12 7.27 -4.86 -7.04
C VAL A 12 8.16 -4.98 -8.28
N GLY A 13 9.24 -5.77 -8.22
CA GLY A 13 10.22 -5.87 -9.30
C GLY A 13 9.65 -6.31 -10.65
N ARG A 14 8.55 -7.05 -10.65
CA ARG A 14 7.84 -7.54 -11.85
C ARG A 14 6.64 -6.68 -12.28
N ALA A 15 6.30 -5.64 -11.52
CA ALA A 15 5.23 -4.73 -11.90
C ALA A 15 5.63 -3.88 -13.12
N PRO A 16 4.66 -3.43 -13.94
CA PRO A 16 4.90 -2.44 -14.98
C PRO A 16 5.64 -1.22 -14.42
N ALA A 17 6.56 -0.64 -15.20
CA ALA A 17 7.46 0.42 -14.73
C ALA A 17 6.71 1.61 -14.10
N GLU A 18 5.63 2.07 -14.74
CA GLU A 18 4.81 3.20 -14.26
C GLU A 18 4.20 2.92 -12.88
N LEU A 19 3.68 1.70 -12.65
CA LEU A 19 3.11 1.28 -11.38
C LEU A 19 4.20 1.12 -10.32
N ARG A 20 5.32 0.50 -10.68
CA ARG A 20 6.47 0.34 -9.79
C ARG A 20 6.99 1.70 -9.31
N ASP A 21 7.16 2.64 -10.22
CA ASP A 21 7.66 3.98 -9.91
C ASP A 21 6.66 4.74 -9.03
N GLN A 22 5.36 4.58 -9.27
CA GLN A 22 4.32 5.15 -8.41
C GLN A 22 4.38 4.60 -6.98
N ILE A 23 4.44 3.28 -6.82
CA ILE A 23 4.55 2.64 -5.49
C ILE A 23 5.81 3.09 -4.76
N LEU A 24 6.95 3.18 -5.45
CA LEU A 24 8.20 3.63 -4.85
C LEU A 24 8.15 5.11 -4.42
N ARG A 25 7.42 5.96 -5.14
CA ARG A 25 7.16 7.35 -4.72
C ARG A 25 6.25 7.41 -3.50
N ASP A 26 5.14 6.68 -3.52
CA ASP A 26 4.16 6.66 -2.41
C ASP A 26 4.74 6.07 -1.11
N THR A 27 5.89 5.40 -1.18
CA THR A 27 6.55 4.74 -0.04
C THR A 27 7.93 5.32 0.30
N GLU A 28 8.32 6.45 -0.31
CA GLU A 28 9.65 7.03 -0.16
C GLU A 28 10.02 7.32 1.31
N ASP A 29 9.05 7.83 2.09
CA ASP A 29 9.24 8.23 3.48
C ASP A 29 9.12 7.07 4.49
N ILE A 30 8.84 5.84 4.02
CA ILE A 30 8.74 4.66 4.87
C ILE A 30 10.15 4.24 5.33
N SER A 31 10.50 4.72 6.52
CA SER A 31 11.83 4.54 7.12
C SER A 31 11.88 3.43 8.18
N ALA A 32 10.75 3.09 8.82
CA ALA A 32 10.68 2.14 9.92
C ALA A 32 10.14 0.76 9.52
N THR A 33 10.79 -0.31 9.99
CA THR A 33 10.39 -1.71 9.75
C THR A 33 9.32 -2.21 10.71
N ALA A 34 9.24 -1.69 11.94
CA ALA A 34 8.36 -2.20 12.99
C ALA A 34 6.85 -2.04 12.70
N TYR A 35 6.49 -1.18 11.74
CA TYR A 35 5.11 -0.88 11.35
C TYR A 35 4.95 -0.81 9.84
N LEU A 36 5.70 -1.64 9.10
CA LEU A 36 5.71 -1.64 7.64
C LEU A 36 4.30 -1.88 7.08
N GLN A 37 3.55 -2.81 7.67
CA GLN A 37 2.16 -3.09 7.29
C GLN A 37 1.25 -1.86 7.44
N ASP A 38 1.39 -1.10 8.53
CA ASP A 38 0.55 0.09 8.79
C ASP A 38 0.93 1.24 7.86
N ALA A 39 2.23 1.42 7.60
CA ALA A 39 2.73 2.44 6.68
C ALA A 39 2.29 2.17 5.23
N LEU A 40 2.33 0.91 4.79
CA LEU A 40 1.86 0.49 3.48
C LEU A 40 0.33 0.65 3.36
N ALA A 41 -0.41 0.30 4.41
CA ALA A 41 -1.86 0.52 4.44
C ALA A 41 -2.22 2.00 4.34
N GLY A 42 -1.51 2.87 5.06
CA GLY A 42 -1.68 4.32 4.98
C GLY A 42 -1.38 4.88 3.58
N ALA A 43 -0.29 4.42 2.95
CA ALA A 43 0.04 4.81 1.58
C ALA A 43 -1.03 4.34 0.57
N GLY A 44 -1.57 3.12 0.76
CA GLY A 44 -2.66 2.60 -0.06
C GLY A 44 -3.95 3.41 0.07
N LEU A 45 -4.29 3.84 1.29
CA LEU A 45 -5.44 4.70 1.54
C LEU A 45 -5.26 6.07 0.87
N ALA A 46 -4.08 6.68 0.98
CA ALA A 46 -3.79 7.95 0.32
C ALA A 46 -3.89 7.85 -1.21
N ALA A 47 -3.44 6.75 -1.81
CA ALA A 47 -3.61 6.50 -3.25
C ALA A 47 -5.09 6.36 -3.63
N LEU A 48 -5.89 5.66 -2.82
CA LEU A 48 -7.33 5.53 -3.03
C LEU A 48 -8.04 6.91 -2.94
N GLU A 49 -7.69 7.73 -1.96
CA GLU A 49 -8.23 9.10 -1.82
C GLU A 49 -7.95 9.95 -3.06
N ARG A 50 -6.73 9.87 -3.63
CA ARG A 50 -6.39 10.55 -4.89
C ARG A 50 -7.26 10.05 -6.05
N ALA A 51 -7.47 8.74 -6.16
CA ALA A 51 -8.33 8.17 -7.19
C ALA A 51 -9.78 8.64 -7.06
N LEU A 52 -10.30 8.76 -5.83
CA LEU A 52 -11.67 9.22 -5.56
C LEU A 52 -11.85 10.72 -5.82
N ALA A 53 -10.81 11.54 -5.62
CA ALA A 53 -10.89 12.98 -5.79
C ALA A 53 -11.04 13.43 -7.26
N ALA A 54 -10.60 12.64 -8.23
CA ALA A 54 -10.66 12.97 -9.66
C ALA A 54 -10.98 11.74 -10.53
N PRO A 55 -12.26 11.31 -10.59
CA PRO A 55 -12.66 10.12 -11.34
C PRO A 55 -12.85 10.45 -12.83
N ALA A 56 -11.81 10.32 -13.68
CA ALA A 56 -11.99 10.38 -15.13
C ALA A 56 -10.80 9.87 -15.99
N ASP A 57 -9.58 9.79 -15.45
CA ASP A 57 -8.38 9.70 -16.28
C ASP A 57 -7.53 8.44 -16.03
N ARG A 58 -6.58 8.18 -16.93
CA ARG A 58 -5.57 7.11 -16.79
C ARG A 58 -4.79 7.22 -15.46
N ALA A 59 -4.59 8.42 -14.95
CA ALA A 59 -3.97 8.66 -13.65
C ALA A 59 -4.78 8.02 -12.51
N THR A 60 -6.12 8.13 -12.55
CA THR A 60 -7.04 7.48 -11.61
C THR A 60 -6.87 5.96 -11.61
N ALA A 61 -6.74 5.36 -12.79
CA ALA A 61 -6.53 3.91 -12.91
C ALA A 61 -5.19 3.49 -12.30
N LEU A 62 -4.14 4.31 -12.44
CA LEU A 62 -2.85 4.05 -11.84
C LEU A 62 -2.89 4.19 -10.31
N ASP A 63 -3.59 5.20 -9.79
CA ASP A 63 -3.80 5.37 -8.35
C ASP A 63 -4.60 4.21 -7.72
N LEU A 64 -5.62 3.67 -8.42
CA LEU A 64 -6.35 2.49 -7.97
C LEU A 64 -5.48 1.23 -7.95
N LEU A 65 -4.64 1.03 -8.98
CA LEU A 65 -3.68 -0.08 -9.01
C LEU A 65 -2.61 0.06 -7.93
N ALA A 66 -2.16 1.29 -7.65
CA ALA A 66 -1.22 1.55 -6.58
C ALA A 66 -1.87 1.26 -5.22
N ALA A 67 -3.12 1.69 -5.00
CA ALA A 67 -3.86 1.39 -3.78
C ALA A 67 -4.01 -0.12 -3.56
N ASP A 68 -4.46 -0.87 -4.56
CA ASP A 68 -4.59 -2.33 -4.50
C ASP A 68 -3.27 -3.03 -4.17
N ALA A 69 -2.19 -2.64 -4.85
CA ALA A 69 -0.86 -3.19 -4.61
C ALA A 69 -0.35 -2.88 -3.20
N LEU A 70 -0.53 -1.65 -2.71
CA LEU A 70 -0.08 -1.22 -1.39
C LEU A 70 -0.85 -1.92 -0.27
N ILE A 71 -2.17 -2.09 -0.41
CA ILE A 71 -2.96 -2.89 0.54
C ILE A 71 -2.52 -4.37 0.51
N THR A 72 -2.29 -4.93 -0.68
CA THR A 72 -1.78 -6.31 -0.80
C THR A 72 -0.42 -6.49 -0.13
N LEU A 73 0.49 -5.52 -0.31
CA LEU A 73 1.79 -5.52 0.35
C LEU A 73 1.68 -5.35 1.87
N ALA A 74 0.74 -4.53 2.36
CA ALA A 74 0.47 -4.39 3.78
C ALA A 74 0.02 -5.72 4.40
N LEU A 75 -0.90 -6.43 3.74
CA LEU A 75 -1.36 -7.76 4.14
C LEU A 75 -0.23 -8.79 4.12
N LEU A 76 0.63 -8.75 3.10
CA LEU A 76 1.81 -9.62 3.01
C LEU A 76 2.80 -9.35 4.14
N ALA A 77 3.11 -8.08 4.43
CA ALA A 77 3.99 -7.69 5.53
C ALA A 77 3.44 -8.19 6.88
N GLN A 78 2.13 -8.06 7.11
CA GLN A 78 1.46 -8.61 8.30
C GLN A 78 1.56 -10.14 8.35
N ALA A 79 1.32 -10.83 7.23
CA ALA A 79 1.37 -12.28 7.16
C ALA A 79 2.78 -12.85 7.39
N GLU A 80 3.83 -12.13 6.96
CA GLU A 80 5.23 -12.53 7.21
C GLU A 80 5.64 -12.37 8.68
N VAL A 81 5.05 -11.43 9.41
CA VAL A 81 5.42 -11.12 10.81
C VAL A 81 4.54 -11.85 11.82
N ARG A 82 3.22 -11.81 11.64
CA ARG A 82 2.20 -12.38 12.54
C ARG A 82 0.99 -12.85 11.73
N PRO A 83 1.06 -14.02 11.07
CA PRO A 83 -0.01 -14.54 10.23
C PRO A 83 -1.33 -14.77 10.99
N GLU A 84 -1.26 -15.10 12.28
CA GLU A 84 -2.42 -15.30 13.15
C GLU A 84 -3.24 -14.01 13.36
N GLU A 85 -2.61 -12.85 13.22
CA GLU A 85 -3.25 -11.53 13.39
C GLU A 85 -3.77 -10.95 12.06
N LEU A 86 -3.52 -11.62 10.92
CA LEU A 86 -3.88 -11.12 9.60
C LEU A 86 -5.37 -10.80 9.46
N GLY A 87 -6.24 -11.66 9.99
CA GLY A 87 -7.68 -11.44 9.95
C GLY A 87 -8.11 -10.18 10.73
N ARG A 88 -7.48 -9.94 11.89
CA ARG A 88 -7.74 -8.72 12.68
C ARG A 88 -7.24 -7.49 11.97
N PHE A 89 -6.04 -7.53 11.41
CA PHE A 89 -5.45 -6.43 10.64
C PHE A 89 -6.30 -6.09 9.41
N ALA A 90 -6.68 -7.08 8.60
CA ALA A 90 -7.57 -6.88 7.45
C ALA A 90 -8.91 -6.24 7.87
N GLY A 91 -9.46 -6.66 9.02
CA GLY A 91 -10.66 -6.06 9.60
C GLY A 91 -10.51 -4.56 9.89
N THR A 92 -9.34 -4.10 10.34
CA THR A 92 -9.10 -2.66 10.59
C THR A 92 -9.10 -1.83 9.30
N LEU A 93 -8.64 -2.39 8.18
CA LEU A 93 -8.62 -1.69 6.89
C LEU A 93 -10.03 -1.39 6.37
N VAL A 94 -10.96 -2.33 6.56
CA VAL A 94 -12.37 -2.16 6.16
C VAL A 94 -13.10 -1.16 7.05
N LEU A 95 -12.83 -1.18 8.36
CA LEU A 95 -13.47 -0.29 9.33
C LEU A 95 -13.01 1.17 9.19
N VAL A 96 -11.72 1.40 8.93
CA VAL A 96 -11.18 2.74 8.69
C VAL A 96 -11.82 3.39 7.47
N HIS A 97 -12.02 2.63 6.38
CA HIS A 97 -12.70 3.14 5.19
C HIS A 97 -14.19 3.45 5.45
N SER A 98 -14.87 2.58 6.20
CA SER A 98 -16.31 2.75 6.50
C SER A 98 -16.60 3.95 7.41
N ALA A 99 -15.61 4.42 8.17
CA ALA A 99 -15.75 5.60 9.03
C ALA A 99 -15.48 6.93 8.30
N GLN A 100 -14.94 6.88 7.08
CA GLN A 100 -14.62 8.07 6.27
C GLN A 100 -15.53 8.26 5.05
N ALA A 101 -16.44 7.31 4.79
CA ALA A 101 -17.51 7.39 3.80
C ALA A 101 -18.81 7.94 4.42
#